data_AF-A0A6A5A778-F1
#
_entry.id   AF-A0A6A5A778-F1
#
_cell.length_a   1.000
_cell.length_b   1.000
_cell.length_c   1.000
_cell.angle_alpha   90.00
_cell.angle_beta   90.00
_cell.angle_gamma   90.00
#
_symmetry.space_group_name_H-M   'P 1'
#
loop_
_entity.id
_entity.type
_entity.pdbx_description
1 polymer ?
#
loop_
_entity_poly.entity_id
_entity_poly.type
_entity_poly.pdbx_seq_one_letter_code
_entity_poly.pdbx_strand_id
1 'polypeptide(L)'
;MQVSWRGASFVGALVLTAIAGLFMLLTPALLVLYIFGRRGEALFHFVQQMVQGMWLGNVAILVEQWHGMSTEIYIIGDKSRISCITSAERAVWISNHRTRIDWMLLWSLGLRTNTLHQLKIVLKDSLRAVPVFGWAMQAFQFIFLVYILFRRCLFM
;
A
#
# COMPACT_ATOMS: atom_id res chain seq x y z
N MET A 1 13.44 21.71 -15.08
CA MET A 1 13.07 21.12 -13.78
C MET A 1 14.34 20.53 -13.18
N GLN A 2 14.88 21.09 -12.10
CA GLN A 2 16.09 20.57 -11.46
C GLN A 2 15.71 19.39 -10.55
N VAL A 3 16.26 18.20 -10.81
CA VAL A 3 16.04 17.02 -9.96
C VAL A 3 17.05 17.06 -8.83
N SER A 4 16.56 17.09 -7.59
CA SER A 4 17.43 16.98 -6.41
C SER A 4 17.94 15.55 -6.26
N TRP A 5 19.24 15.38 -5.98
CA TRP A 5 19.85 14.07 -5.70
C TRP A 5 19.13 13.30 -4.59
N ARG A 6 18.63 14.00 -3.58
CA ARG A 6 17.85 13.38 -2.49
C ARG A 6 16.54 12.78 -2.99
N GLY A 7 15.87 13.45 -3.93
CA GLY A 7 14.65 12.95 -4.56
C GLY A 7 14.93 11.76 -5.47
N ALA A 8 16.02 11.83 -6.24
CA ALA A 8 16.45 10.72 -7.09
C ALA A 8 16.81 9.47 -6.26
N SER A 9 17.57 9.64 -5.17
CA SER A 9 17.92 8.53 -4.28
C SER A 9 16.70 7.92 -3.58
N PHE A 10 15.74 8.75 -3.17
CA PHE A 10 14.48 8.29 -2.59
C PHE A 10 13.68 7.43 -3.57
N VAL A 11 13.47 7.90 -4.80
CA VAL A 11 12.77 7.13 -5.84
C VAL A 11 13.53 5.85 -6.17
N GLY A 12 14.87 5.92 -6.25
CA GLY A 12 15.73 4.75 -6.45
C GLY A 12 15.54 3.69 -5.37
N ALA A 13 15.52 4.10 -4.10
CA ALA A 13 15.28 3.19 -2.97
C ALA A 13 13.89 2.53 -3.05
N LEU A 14 12.85 3.29 -3.39
CA LEU A 14 11.48 2.76 -3.56
C LEU A 14 11.39 1.72 -4.68
N VAL A 15 12.00 2.00 -5.83
CA VAL A 15 12.00 1.09 -6.98
C VAL A 15 12.82 -0.17 -6.68
N LEU A 16 14.01 -0.02 -6.10
CA LEU A 16 14.89 -1.14 -5.75
C LEU A 16 14.21 -2.09 -4.78
N THR A 17 13.62 -1.55 -3.71
CA THR A 17 12.90 -2.36 -2.70
C THR A 17 11.64 -3.00 -3.27
N ALA A 18 10.93 -2.33 -4.18
CA ALA A 18 9.77 -2.91 -4.87
C ALA A 18 10.17 -4.09 -5.78
N ILE A 19 11.25 -3.94 -6.56
CA ILE A 19 11.80 -5.01 -7.41
C ILE A 19 12.21 -6.20 -6.55
N ALA A 20 12.96 -5.96 -5.46
CA ALA A 20 13.39 -7.02 -4.56
C ALA A 20 12.18 -7.77 -3.96
N GLY A 21 11.20 -7.06 -3.40
CA GLY A 21 10.00 -7.69 -2.83
C GLY A 21 9.19 -8.48 -3.86
N LEU A 22 9.06 -7.96 -5.09
CA LEU A 22 8.32 -8.63 -6.15
C LEU A 22 9.03 -9.89 -6.67
N PHE A 23 10.29 -9.78 -7.06
CA PHE A 23 10.99 -10.87 -7.75
C PHE A 23 11.61 -11.88 -6.78
N MET A 24 12.09 -11.46 -5.61
CA MET A 24 12.74 -12.37 -4.67
C MET A 24 11.75 -13.06 -3.73
N LEU A 25 10.60 -12.44 -3.43
CA LEU A 25 9.66 -12.96 -2.44
C LEU A 25 8.30 -13.32 -3.05
N LEU A 26 7.62 -12.38 -3.71
CA LEU A 26 6.28 -12.65 -4.26
C LEU A 26 6.29 -13.63 -5.44
N THR A 27 7.28 -13.55 -6.34
CA THR A 27 7.33 -14.40 -7.54
C THR A 27 7.53 -15.88 -7.17
N PRO A 28 8.50 -16.26 -6.32
CA PRO A 28 8.61 -17.64 -5.86
C PRO A 28 7.36 -18.11 -5.11
N ALA A 29 6.76 -17.28 -4.26
CA ALA A 29 5.53 -17.61 -3.56
C ALA A 29 4.35 -17.86 -4.53
N LEU A 30 4.27 -17.07 -5.61
CA LEU A 30 3.27 -17.26 -6.66
C LEU A 30 3.52 -18.56 -7.45
N LEU A 31 4.78 -18.91 -7.73
CA LEU A 31 5.12 -20.19 -8.37
C LEU A 31 4.74 -21.39 -7.49
N VAL A 32 4.96 -21.29 -6.17
CA VAL A 32 4.51 -22.33 -5.22
C VAL A 32 2.99 -22.43 -5.24
N LEU A 33 2.27 -21.31 -5.21
CA LEU A 33 0.80 -21.32 -5.34
C LEU A 33 0.35 -21.95 -6.67
N TYR A 34 1.03 -21.64 -7.77
CA TYR A 34 0.72 -22.19 -9.09
C TYR A 34 0.94 -23.71 -9.17
N ILE A 35 2.03 -24.23 -8.60
CA ILE A 35 2.39 -25.65 -8.64
C ILE A 35 1.55 -26.47 -7.65
N PHE A 36 1.36 -25.98 -6.43
CA PHE A 36 0.74 -26.74 -5.33
C PHE A 36 -0.73 -26.36 -5.08
N GLY A 37 -1.26 -25.39 -5.82
CA GLY A 37 -2.65 -24.92 -5.71
C GLY A 37 -2.99 -24.48 -4.28
N ARG A 38 -4.16 -24.91 -3.80
CA ARG A 38 -4.68 -24.59 -2.45
C ARG A 38 -3.70 -24.88 -1.30
N ARG A 39 -2.77 -25.83 -1.47
CA ARG A 39 -1.78 -26.13 -0.42
C ARG A 39 -0.74 -25.02 -0.25
N GLY A 40 -0.46 -24.24 -1.30
CA GLY A 40 0.45 -23.10 -1.26
C GLY A 40 -0.22 -21.77 -0.87
N GLU A 41 -1.54 -21.75 -0.71
CA GLU A 41 -2.31 -20.52 -0.50
C GLU A 41 -1.95 -19.81 0.82
N ALA A 42 -1.83 -20.56 1.92
CA ALA A 42 -1.44 -20.00 3.21
C ALA A 42 -0.05 -19.34 3.16
N LEU A 43 0.91 -19.98 2.49
CA LEU A 43 2.26 -19.43 2.31
C LEU A 43 2.22 -18.17 1.45
N PHE A 44 1.48 -18.19 0.34
CA PHE A 44 1.34 -17.04 -0.53
C PHE A 44 0.77 -15.85 0.22
N HIS A 45 -0.35 -16.02 0.96
CA HIS A 45 -0.95 -14.94 1.75
C HIS A 45 -0.02 -14.43 2.85
N PHE A 46 0.73 -15.31 3.51
CA PHE A 46 1.73 -14.91 4.51
C PHE A 46 2.84 -14.03 3.89
N VAL A 47 3.46 -14.49 2.80
CA VAL A 47 4.50 -13.74 2.09
C VAL A 47 3.93 -12.44 1.52
N GLN A 48 2.72 -12.48 0.97
CA GLN A 48 2.01 -11.32 0.43
C GLN A 48 1.82 -10.24 1.49
N GLN A 49 1.30 -10.59 2.67
CA GLN A 49 1.08 -9.65 3.77
C GLN A 49 2.39 -9.11 4.33
N MET A 50 3.42 -9.97 4.45
CA MET A 50 4.75 -9.56 4.90
C MET A 50 5.37 -8.54 3.93
N VAL A 51 5.43 -8.85 2.63
CA VAL A 51 5.99 -7.95 1.60
C VAL A 51 5.20 -6.65 1.51
N GLN A 52 3.87 -6.72 1.58
CA GLN A 52 3.00 -5.55 1.58
C GLN A 52 3.30 -4.64 2.80
N GLY A 53 3.30 -5.21 4.00
CA GLY A 53 3.56 -4.46 5.23
C GLY A 53 4.96 -3.83 5.22
N MET A 54 5.98 -4.60 4.82
CA MET A 54 7.36 -4.11 4.72
C MET A 54 7.49 -2.97 3.70
N TRP A 55 6.90 -3.10 2.50
CA TRP A 55 7.07 -2.09 1.45
C TRP A 55 6.29 -0.80 1.77
N LEU A 56 5.04 -0.90 2.23
CA LEU A 56 4.25 0.27 2.66
C LEU A 56 4.89 0.96 3.88
N GLY A 57 5.41 0.18 4.83
CA GLY A 57 6.11 0.68 5.99
C GLY A 57 7.43 1.36 5.62
N ASN A 58 8.19 0.77 4.71
CA ASN A 58 9.42 1.37 4.16
C ASN A 58 9.13 2.72 3.50
N VAL A 59 8.03 2.85 2.75
CA VAL A 59 7.62 4.14 2.16
C VAL A 59 7.36 5.19 3.24
N ALA A 60 6.60 4.84 4.30
CA ALA A 60 6.33 5.75 5.41
C ALA A 60 7.61 6.17 6.15
N ILE A 61 8.52 5.23 6.41
CA ILE A 61 9.81 5.48 7.06
C ILE A 61 10.68 6.40 6.19
N LEU A 62 10.78 6.14 4.89
CA LEU A 62 11.56 7.00 4.00
C LEU A 62 10.95 8.40 3.91
N VAL A 63 9.63 8.53 3.89
CA VAL A 63 8.95 9.83 3.94
C VAL A 63 9.30 10.60 5.22
N GLU A 64 9.20 9.97 6.39
CA GLU A 64 9.42 10.65 7.67
C GLU A 64 10.91 10.92 7.94
N GLN A 65 11.76 9.90 7.76
CA GLN A 65 13.16 9.94 8.16
C GLN A 65 14.09 10.44 7.05
N TRP A 66 13.92 9.96 5.81
CA TRP A 66 14.82 10.33 4.71
C TRP A 66 14.52 11.73 4.16
N HIS A 67 13.24 12.06 3.99
CA HIS A 67 12.82 13.38 3.54
C HIS A 67 12.66 14.40 4.67
N GLY A 68 12.74 13.95 5.94
CA GLY A 68 12.61 14.83 7.11
C GLY A 68 11.21 15.40 7.29
N MET A 69 10.17 14.73 6.78
CA MET A 69 8.79 15.15 6.98
C MET A 69 8.30 14.70 8.36
N SER A 70 8.16 15.63 9.30
CA SER A 70 7.57 15.35 10.60
C SER A 70 6.06 15.14 10.47
N THR A 71 5.61 13.89 10.62
CA THR A 71 4.19 13.53 10.57
C THR A 71 3.63 13.47 11.98
N GLU A 72 2.79 14.43 12.33
CA GLU A 72 2.05 14.47 13.58
C GLU A 72 0.57 14.16 13.33
N ILE A 73 0.02 13.24 14.12
CA ILE A 73 -1.35 12.77 13.95
C ILE A 73 -2.21 13.36 15.05
N TYR A 74 -3.10 14.27 14.66
CA TYR A 74 -4.08 14.89 15.56
C TYR A 74 -5.42 14.17 15.41
N ILE A 75 -5.90 13.59 16.51
CA ILE A 75 -7.20 12.91 16.55
C ILE A 75 -8.20 13.82 17.25
N ILE A 76 -9.21 14.26 16.52
CA ILE A 76 -10.29 15.13 16.99
C ILE A 76 -11.60 14.31 16.99
N GLY A 77 -12.36 14.37 18.08
CA GLY A 77 -13.61 13.63 18.26
C GLY A 77 -13.54 12.59 19.38
N ASP A 78 -14.39 11.57 19.28
CA ASP A 78 -14.51 10.52 20.30
C ASP A 78 -13.29 9.59 20.32
N LYS A 79 -12.46 9.74 21.35
CA LYS A 79 -11.22 8.96 21.53
C LYS A 79 -11.49 7.48 21.86
N SER A 80 -12.70 7.11 22.30
CA SER A 80 -13.06 5.70 22.54
C SER A 80 -12.95 4.86 21.26
N ARG A 81 -13.16 5.51 20.11
CA ARG A 81 -13.05 4.94 18.76
C ARG A 81 -11.61 4.72 18.32
N ILE A 82 -10.59 5.23 19.01
CA ILE A 82 -9.18 4.95 18.65
C ILE A 82 -8.89 3.44 18.73
N SER A 83 -9.55 2.76 19.66
CA SER A 83 -9.51 1.30 19.76
C SER A 83 -9.91 0.62 18.44
N CYS A 84 -10.82 1.18 17.64
CA CYS A 84 -11.23 0.60 16.35
C CYS A 84 -10.16 0.75 15.25
N ILE A 85 -9.17 1.64 15.45
CA ILE A 85 -8.04 1.80 14.53
C ILE A 85 -6.96 0.74 14.84
N THR A 86 -6.83 0.37 16.11
CA THR A 86 -5.85 -0.61 16.61
C THR A 86 -6.43 -2.01 16.81
N SER A 87 -7.75 -2.17 16.79
CA SER A 87 -8.43 -3.46 16.90
C SER A 87 -8.32 -4.21 15.58
N ALA A 88 -8.42 -5.53 15.63
CA ALA A 88 -8.48 -6.37 14.43
C ALA A 88 -9.84 -6.27 13.69
N GLU A 89 -10.57 -5.16 13.87
CA GLU A 89 -11.83 -4.90 13.21
C GLU A 89 -11.62 -4.39 11.79
N ARG A 90 -12.60 -4.66 10.92
CA ARG A 90 -12.57 -4.18 9.54
C ARG A 90 -13.07 -2.74 9.50
N ALA A 91 -12.25 -1.84 8.97
CA ALA A 91 -12.58 -0.43 8.80
C ALA A 91 -12.36 0.04 7.35
N VAL A 92 -13.09 1.07 6.95
CA VAL A 92 -12.88 1.78 5.68
C VAL A 92 -12.30 3.14 6.00
N TRP A 93 -11.11 3.44 5.46
CA TRP A 93 -10.46 4.73 5.63
C TRP A 93 -10.82 5.64 4.45
N ILE A 94 -11.42 6.78 4.76
CA ILE A 94 -11.78 7.80 3.78
C ILE A 94 -10.96 9.05 4.09
N SER A 95 -10.21 9.53 3.10
CA SER A 95 -9.42 10.75 3.20
C SER A 95 -9.64 11.62 1.98
N ASN A 96 -9.59 12.94 2.17
CA ASN A 96 -9.63 13.89 1.08
C ASN A 96 -8.32 13.83 0.30
N HIS A 97 -8.39 13.66 -1.03
CA HIS A 97 -7.20 13.65 -1.88
C HIS A 97 -6.78 15.09 -2.24
N ARG A 98 -5.89 15.67 -1.44
CA ARG A 98 -5.44 17.07 -1.58
C ARG A 98 -4.08 17.19 -2.26
N THR A 99 -3.22 16.18 -2.14
CA THR A 99 -1.86 16.24 -2.69
C THR A 99 -1.47 14.91 -3.33
N ARG A 100 -0.41 14.91 -4.14
CA ARG A 100 0.06 13.67 -4.78
C ARG A 100 0.65 12.65 -3.81
N ILE A 101 0.92 13.03 -2.55
CA ILE A 101 1.62 12.20 -1.56
C ILE A 101 0.78 11.93 -0.30
N ASP A 102 -0.47 12.39 -0.26
CA ASP A 102 -1.34 12.25 0.91
C ASP A 102 -1.61 10.78 1.30
N TRP A 103 -1.70 9.88 0.32
CA TRP A 103 -1.81 8.44 0.54
C TRP A 103 -0.59 7.85 1.25
N MET A 104 0.62 8.42 1.06
CA MET A 104 1.83 7.99 1.76
C MET A 104 1.77 8.39 3.24
N LEU A 105 1.16 9.54 3.56
CA LEU A 105 0.97 10.00 4.93
C LEU A 105 -0.05 9.13 5.70
N LEU A 106 -1.03 8.55 5.01
CA LEU A 106 -1.92 7.57 5.63
C LEU A 106 -1.16 6.31 6.05
N TRP A 107 -0.10 5.95 5.33
CA TRP A 107 0.71 4.78 5.69
C TRP A 107 1.55 5.01 6.95
N SER A 108 1.87 6.25 7.28
CA SER A 108 2.45 6.61 8.58
C SER A 108 1.51 6.28 9.76
N LEU A 109 0.20 6.49 9.60
CA LEU A 109 -0.81 6.05 10.57
C LEU A 109 -0.91 4.52 10.60
N GLY A 110 -0.93 3.89 9.42
CA GLY A 110 -0.97 2.43 9.30
C GLY A 110 0.23 1.75 9.95
N LEU A 111 1.42 2.36 9.85
CA LEU A 111 2.64 1.87 10.48
C LEU A 111 2.53 1.91 12.01
N ARG A 112 2.06 3.02 12.58
CA ARG A 112 1.86 3.19 14.04
C ARG A 112 0.78 2.28 14.62
N THR A 113 -0.16 1.84 13.78
CA THR A 113 -1.29 0.98 14.17
C THR A 113 -1.09 -0.49 13.78
N ASN A 114 0.05 -0.82 13.15
CA ASN A 114 0.37 -2.15 12.64
C ASN A 114 -0.69 -2.74 11.67
N THR A 115 -1.33 -1.90 10.85
CA THR A 115 -2.42 -2.31 9.94
C THR A 115 -1.99 -2.46 8.48
N LEU A 116 -0.75 -2.05 8.13
CA LEU A 116 -0.28 -2.00 6.74
C LEU A 116 -0.28 -3.34 6.01
N HIS A 117 -0.03 -4.44 6.72
CA HIS A 117 0.02 -5.78 6.14
C HIS A 117 -1.35 -6.27 5.64
N GLN A 118 -2.45 -5.71 6.16
CA GLN A 118 -3.83 -6.07 5.78
C GLN A 118 -4.52 -5.01 4.92
N LEU A 119 -3.93 -3.81 4.82
CA LEU A 119 -4.51 -2.68 4.10
C LEU A 119 -4.84 -3.04 2.64
N LYS A 120 -6.04 -2.73 2.17
CA LYS A 120 -6.42 -2.85 0.75
C LYS A 120 -6.77 -1.47 0.21
N ILE A 121 -6.18 -1.13 -0.92
CA ILE A 121 -6.26 0.22 -1.49
C ILE A 121 -7.10 0.18 -2.76
N VAL A 122 -7.95 1.19 -2.93
CA VAL A 122 -8.72 1.42 -4.15
C VAL A 122 -7.93 2.32 -5.09
N LEU A 123 -7.69 1.88 -6.32
CA LEU A 123 -6.79 2.50 -7.29
C LEU A 123 -7.46 2.63 -8.66
N LYS A 124 -6.94 3.52 -9.51
CA LYS A 124 -7.33 3.62 -10.93
C LYS A 124 -6.87 2.39 -11.68
N ASP A 125 -7.70 1.85 -12.58
CA ASP A 125 -7.36 0.67 -13.38
C ASP A 125 -6.10 0.84 -14.24
N SER A 126 -5.81 2.07 -14.70
CA SER A 126 -4.58 2.39 -15.44
C SER A 126 -3.29 2.05 -14.68
N LEU A 127 -3.32 2.01 -13.33
CA LEU A 127 -2.16 1.66 -12.51
C LEU A 127 -1.83 0.16 -12.58
N ARG A 128 -2.77 -0.69 -13.00
CA ARG A 128 -2.57 -2.13 -13.16
C ARG A 128 -1.45 -2.44 -14.16
N ALA A 129 -1.32 -1.63 -15.20
CA ALA A 129 -0.37 -1.83 -16.29
C ALA A 129 1.04 -1.32 -15.98
N VAL A 130 1.25 -0.62 -14.86
CA VAL A 130 2.57 -0.08 -14.50
C VAL A 130 3.51 -1.24 -14.12
N PRO A 131 4.69 -1.38 -14.77
CA PRO A 131 5.64 -2.44 -14.44
C PRO A 131 6.10 -2.36 -12.99
N VAL A 132 6.41 -3.51 -12.39
CA VAL A 132 6.79 -3.67 -10.98
C VAL A 132 5.65 -3.31 -10.01
N PHE A 133 5.28 -2.03 -9.92
CA PHE A 133 4.28 -1.54 -8.98
C PHE A 133 2.89 -2.09 -9.26
N GLY A 134 2.41 -2.05 -10.51
CA GLY A 134 1.10 -2.57 -10.90
C GLY A 134 0.99 -4.08 -10.73
N TRP A 135 2.07 -4.82 -10.98
CA TRP A 135 2.13 -6.26 -10.73
C TRP A 135 2.06 -6.59 -9.23
N ALA A 136 2.82 -5.87 -8.41
CA ALA A 136 2.78 -6.02 -6.95
C ALA A 136 1.40 -5.64 -6.39
N MET A 137 0.78 -4.54 -6.85
CA MET A 137 -0.56 -4.11 -6.43
C MET A 137 -1.63 -5.18 -6.75
N GLN A 138 -1.51 -5.87 -7.88
CA GLN A 138 -2.36 -7.02 -8.20
C GLN A 138 -2.11 -8.20 -7.26
N ALA A 139 -0.86 -8.54 -6.98
CA ALA A 139 -0.51 -9.58 -6.02
C ALA A 139 -1.05 -9.25 -4.61
N PHE A 140 -1.03 -7.97 -4.23
CA PHE A 140 -1.58 -7.45 -2.98
C PHE A 140 -3.11 -7.41 -2.93
N GLN A 141 -3.82 -7.84 -3.98
CA GLN A 141 -5.28 -7.85 -4.03
C GLN A 141 -5.91 -6.46 -3.84
N PHE A 142 -5.27 -5.42 -4.39
CA PHE A 142 -5.85 -4.08 -4.42
C PHE A 142 -7.02 -3.99 -5.40
N ILE A 143 -7.93 -3.05 -5.15
CA ILE A 143 -9.17 -2.90 -5.90
C ILE A 143 -8.95 -1.88 -7.00
N PHE A 144 -9.13 -2.28 -8.26
CA PHE A 144 -8.98 -1.40 -9.42
C PHE A 144 -10.35 -0.95 -9.94
N LEU A 145 -10.57 0.36 -9.99
CA LEU A 145 -11.82 0.95 -10.48
C LEU A 145 -11.80 1.13 -12.00
N VAL A 146 -12.75 0.46 -12.66
CA VAL A 146 -13.06 0.65 -14.09
C VAL A 146 -14.08 1.78 -14.22
N TYR A 147 -13.76 2.79 -15.05
CA TYR A 147 -14.53 4.04 -15.19
C TYR A 147 -16.01 3.89 -15.57
N ILE A 148 -16.43 2.72 -16.09
CA ILE A 148 -17.83 2.45 -16.47
C ILE A 148 -18.79 2.42 -15.27
N LEU A 149 -18.32 1.99 -14.09
CA LEU A 149 -19.18 1.83 -12.91
C LEU A 149 -19.67 3.17 -12.31
N PHE A 150 -18.89 4.25 -12.41
CA PHE A 150 -19.22 5.52 -11.75
C PHE A 150 -20.20 6.42 -12.53
N ARG A 151 -20.31 6.24 -13.86
CA ARG A 151 -21.28 7.02 -14.66
C ARG A 151 -22.71 6.49 -14.56
N ARG A 152 -22.92 5.22 -14.19
CA ARG A 152 -24.25 4.63 -14.08
C ARG A 152 -24.94 4.87 -12.72
N CYS A 153 -24.19 5.14 -11.65
CA CYS A 153 -24.77 5.33 -10.32
C CYS A 153 -25.03 6.80 -9.93
N LEU A 154 -24.59 7.78 -10.73
CA LEU A 154 -24.84 9.22 -10.47
C LEU A 154 -25.92 9.84 -11.38
N PHE A 155 -26.51 9.05 -12.28
CA PHE A 155 -27.59 9.45 -13.19
C PHE A 155 -28.80 8.50 -13.11
N MET A 156 -29.07 7.99 -11.91
CA MET A 156 -30.34 7.35 -11.56
C MET A 156 -30.91 8.01 -10.31
#